data_AF-B9U3F1-F1
#
_entry.id   AF-B9U3F1-F1
#
_cell.length_a   1.000
_cell.length_b   1.000
_cell.length_c   1.000
_cell.angle_alpha   90.00
_cell.angle_beta   90.00
_cell.angle_gamma   90.00
#
_symmetry.space_group_name_H-M   'P 1'
#
loop_
_entity.id
_entity.type
_entity.pdbx_description
1 polymer ?
#
loop_
_entity_poly.entity_id
_entity_poly.type
_entity_poly.pdbx_seq_one_letter_code
_entity_poly.pdbx_strand_id
1 'polypeptide(L)'
;MNRKIGLSFLGCATLFTPFFTIACNLASRRDAVIMQLAQGQNWPLAFALKPLTEYYNNKFKNDNDFVKVELEFQDKTGTYDEFKLIKNVKDKIITNDYTRLPNIVVGSQTGAYILKQTDNLLDLSKTKVKKDLFSPKIANLHSTLAGQGQETETLFNIPFDNSDLDALVFNYQLLNKMFDLIKNNGGQVDSNAKIVKAAQEAAEKVKTKEKYYTEIPNTTVWSAIEPTSKMAFKSMKKVDDSTFESIQSIRYFSKEFTDGVKLKDSSLTTEILSGSVFSIDYYNGVFYKELNSKLAKDQVIFKLNKDNNVDYNLVTDKKIQDKFKELWKDYTNNTSQRKEKKIEKDGKTKNLVFQSIKYTDRVNDWGSHEIRRFQTAISLAPSVGAAQNKITNVIRPKDDPNFERNNANSGDILMKQQILVSKTGEQKIFSEGGSSILPIDIKNSRLNQGTIKFLEWLYTGENEIVSKIKEENWITLAKNSGYIMPLRSVSKGEEGLKKIREKYESLNKKLDEEKDKDKTKSTDYIALNNLQSAIVSLESILEFETKDDVIAKASVGDEKTAQITRAFAGELFGQTKNDSPTKPKSADELLARFKKIINEK
;
A
#
# COMPACT_ATOMS: atom_id res chain seq x y z
N MET A 1 -28.58 2.10 78.50
CA MET A 1 -29.76 1.24 78.70
C MET A 1 -30.61 1.30 77.44
N ASN A 2 -30.93 0.13 76.85
CA ASN A 2 -32.15 -0.28 76.13
C ASN A 2 -33.00 0.80 75.43
N ARG A 3 -33.60 0.62 74.24
CA ARG A 3 -33.90 -0.54 73.39
C ARG A 3 -34.46 0.01 72.05
N LYS A 4 -34.42 -0.83 71.02
CA LYS A 4 -34.97 -0.66 69.67
C LYS A 4 -36.52 -0.55 69.61
N ILE A 5 -36.98 -0.23 68.38
CA ILE A 5 -38.26 -0.54 67.66
C ILE A 5 -38.97 0.77 67.29
N GLY A 6 -39.41 1.07 66.05
CA GLY A 6 -39.56 0.30 64.81
C GLY A 6 -40.10 1.21 63.68
N LEU A 7 -40.14 0.64 62.47
CA LEU A 7 -40.43 1.21 61.15
C LEU A 7 -41.72 2.03 60.98
N SER A 8 -41.68 2.99 60.03
CA SER A 8 -42.62 2.99 58.88
C SER A 8 -42.11 3.85 57.70
N PHE A 9 -42.13 3.22 56.53
CA PHE A 9 -41.89 3.72 55.16
C PHE A 9 -42.79 4.91 54.77
N LEU A 10 -42.28 5.86 53.97
CA LEU A 10 -42.78 6.24 52.62
C LEU A 10 -42.10 7.50 52.06
N GLY A 11 -41.58 7.40 50.83
CA GLY A 11 -41.63 8.52 49.88
C GLY A 11 -40.36 9.32 49.55
N CYS A 12 -39.24 8.68 49.18
CA CYS A 12 -38.23 9.36 48.35
C CYS A 12 -38.45 8.99 46.88
N ALA A 13 -39.19 9.84 46.17
CA ALA A 13 -39.21 9.85 44.71
C ALA A 13 -37.86 10.39 44.19
N THR A 14 -36.87 9.52 44.04
CA THR A 14 -35.71 9.82 43.20
C THR A 14 -36.14 9.69 41.75
N LEU A 15 -36.36 10.83 41.09
CA LEU A 15 -36.52 10.93 39.65
C LEU A 15 -35.27 10.36 38.97
N PHE A 16 -35.33 9.10 38.53
CA PHE A 16 -34.48 8.59 37.47
C PHE A 16 -34.95 9.24 36.16
N THR A 17 -34.42 10.42 35.84
CA THR A 17 -34.45 10.89 34.46
C THR A 17 -33.55 9.96 33.61
N PRO A 18 -34.05 9.44 32.49
CA PRO A 18 -33.27 8.51 31.69
C PRO A 18 -32.12 9.26 31.01
N PHE A 19 -30.88 8.91 31.34
CA PHE A 19 -29.67 9.35 30.62
C PHE A 19 -29.67 8.94 29.12
N PHE A 20 -30.68 8.18 28.67
CA PHE A 20 -30.89 7.83 27.26
C PHE A 20 -31.38 8.99 26.37
N THR A 21 -32.03 10.03 26.91
CA THR A 21 -32.56 11.13 26.07
C THR A 21 -31.54 12.22 25.73
N ILE A 22 -30.42 12.32 26.45
CA ILE A 22 -29.41 13.36 26.20
C ILE A 22 -28.48 12.97 25.03
N ALA A 23 -28.17 11.68 24.85
CA ALA A 23 -27.40 11.20 23.70
C ALA A 23 -28.15 11.34 22.36
N CYS A 24 -29.47 11.04 22.34
CA CYS A 24 -30.32 11.29 21.17
C CYS A 24 -30.44 12.78 20.81
N ASN A 25 -30.36 13.70 21.79
CA ASN A 25 -30.51 15.14 21.56
C ASN A 25 -29.20 15.87 21.19
N LEU A 26 -28.04 15.24 21.34
CA LEU A 26 -26.76 15.82 20.90
C LEU A 26 -26.34 15.30 19.52
N ALA A 27 -26.63 14.04 19.18
CA ALA A 27 -26.49 13.53 17.82
C ALA A 27 -27.46 14.19 16.82
N SER A 28 -28.57 14.80 17.31
CA SER A 28 -29.55 15.53 16.50
C SER A 28 -29.12 16.95 16.10
N ARG A 29 -28.06 17.52 16.71
CA ARG A 29 -27.54 18.86 16.37
C ARG A 29 -26.58 18.87 15.19
N ARG A 30 -26.20 17.71 14.67
CA ARG A 30 -25.24 17.60 13.58
C ARG A 30 -25.97 17.54 12.23
N ASP A 31 -25.48 18.32 11.29
CA ASP A 31 -26.08 18.56 9.97
C ASP A 31 -25.24 18.00 8.80
N ALA A 32 -24.12 17.33 9.11
CA ALA A 32 -23.19 16.78 8.11
C ALA A 32 -22.79 15.32 8.34
N VAL A 33 -22.67 14.59 7.23
CA VAL A 33 -21.98 13.29 7.13
C VAL A 33 -20.48 13.55 7.22
N ILE A 34 -19.80 12.95 8.20
CA ILE A 34 -18.33 13.05 8.33
C ILE A 34 -17.67 11.79 7.82
N MET A 35 -16.75 11.96 6.88
CA MET A 35 -15.84 10.93 6.39
C MET A 35 -14.43 11.16 6.92
N GLN A 36 -13.96 10.26 7.78
CA GLN A 36 -12.63 10.33 8.40
C GLN A 36 -11.60 9.46 7.67
N LEU A 37 -10.40 9.99 7.53
CA LEU A 37 -9.25 9.33 6.89
C LEU A 37 -8.01 9.47 7.77
N ALA A 38 -7.18 8.41 7.79
CA ALA A 38 -5.86 8.45 8.42
C ALA A 38 -4.79 9.04 7.49
N GLN A 39 -5.12 9.22 6.21
CA GLN A 39 -4.31 9.88 5.20
C GLN A 39 -4.40 11.41 5.36
N GLY A 40 -3.29 12.09 5.08
CA GLY A 40 -3.25 13.56 5.09
C GLY A 40 -3.88 14.20 3.86
N GLN A 41 -4.17 15.49 3.98
CA GLN A 41 -4.88 16.25 2.94
C GLN A 41 -4.13 16.40 1.60
N ASN A 42 -2.84 16.05 1.57
CA ASN A 42 -1.95 16.10 0.40
C ASN A 42 -1.59 14.70 -0.14
N TRP A 43 -2.23 13.65 0.40
CA TRP A 43 -2.08 12.30 -0.11
C TRP A 43 -2.89 12.12 -1.40
N PRO A 44 -2.52 11.17 -2.30
CA PRO A 44 -3.21 10.98 -3.57
C PRO A 44 -4.73 10.85 -3.44
N LEU A 45 -5.22 10.17 -2.40
CA LEU A 45 -6.65 9.94 -2.21
C LEU A 45 -7.41 11.25 -1.96
N ALA A 46 -6.80 12.19 -1.23
CA ALA A 46 -7.39 13.49 -0.96
C ALA A 46 -7.59 14.31 -2.24
N PHE A 47 -6.71 14.18 -3.23
CA PHE A 47 -6.81 14.87 -4.52
C PHE A 47 -8.00 14.40 -5.36
N ALA A 48 -8.49 13.18 -5.14
CA ALA A 48 -9.72 12.69 -5.76
C ALA A 48 -10.96 12.96 -4.91
N LEU A 49 -10.91 12.71 -3.61
CA LEU A 49 -12.09 12.83 -2.74
C LEU A 49 -12.56 14.27 -2.54
N LYS A 50 -11.64 15.25 -2.43
CA LYS A 50 -12.00 16.67 -2.27
C LYS A 50 -12.91 17.17 -3.40
N PRO A 51 -12.52 17.09 -4.69
CA PRO A 51 -13.38 17.58 -5.77
C PRO A 51 -14.66 16.75 -5.95
N LEU A 52 -14.63 15.43 -5.71
CA LEU A 52 -15.83 14.59 -5.73
C LEU A 52 -16.83 15.03 -4.65
N THR A 53 -16.36 15.24 -3.43
CA THR A 53 -17.21 15.67 -2.30
C THR A 53 -17.77 17.07 -2.54
N GLU A 54 -16.95 17.99 -3.05
CA GLU A 54 -17.40 19.33 -3.43
C GLU A 54 -18.47 19.29 -4.51
N TYR A 55 -18.28 18.46 -5.56
CA TYR A 55 -19.28 18.27 -6.61
C TYR A 55 -20.59 17.73 -6.04
N TYR A 56 -20.55 16.67 -5.23
CA TYR A 56 -21.73 16.10 -4.58
C TYR A 56 -22.49 17.14 -3.76
N ASN A 57 -21.78 17.86 -2.88
CA ASN A 57 -22.37 18.88 -2.03
C ASN A 57 -23.02 19.99 -2.85
N ASN A 58 -22.41 20.43 -3.95
CA ASN A 58 -22.96 21.50 -4.79
C ASN A 58 -24.13 21.03 -5.67
N LYS A 59 -24.06 19.81 -6.19
CA LYS A 59 -25.04 19.25 -7.13
C LYS A 59 -26.35 18.88 -6.44
N PHE A 60 -26.27 18.25 -5.26
CA PHE A 60 -27.40 17.65 -4.58
C PHE A 60 -27.96 18.50 -3.42
N LYS A 61 -27.40 19.70 -3.15
CA LYS A 61 -27.81 20.56 -2.01
C LYS A 61 -29.29 20.87 -1.88
N ASN A 62 -30.03 20.81 -2.98
CA ASN A 62 -31.45 21.14 -3.05
C ASN A 62 -32.36 19.90 -3.02
N ASP A 63 -31.78 18.69 -2.94
CA ASP A 63 -32.57 17.47 -2.83
C ASP A 63 -33.11 17.33 -1.40
N ASN A 64 -34.35 16.85 -1.26
CA ASN A 64 -35.04 16.78 0.04
C ASN A 64 -34.34 15.89 1.08
N ASP A 65 -33.59 14.89 0.62
CA ASP A 65 -32.84 13.91 1.40
C ASP A 65 -31.33 14.22 1.45
N PHE A 66 -30.93 15.43 1.04
CA PHE A 66 -29.53 15.84 1.08
C PHE A 66 -29.00 16.06 2.50
N VAL A 67 -27.78 15.58 2.70
CA VAL A 67 -26.94 15.92 3.85
C VAL A 67 -25.55 16.25 3.32
N LYS A 68 -24.99 17.38 3.76
CA LYS A 68 -23.64 17.80 3.39
C LYS A 68 -22.62 16.77 3.87
N VAL A 69 -21.60 16.50 3.06
CA VAL A 69 -20.48 15.63 3.40
C VAL A 69 -19.23 16.46 3.70
N GLU A 70 -18.54 16.13 4.79
CA GLU A 70 -17.29 16.76 5.20
C GLU A 70 -16.17 15.73 5.33
N LEU A 71 -15.01 16.07 4.77
CA LEU A 71 -13.80 15.25 4.86
C LEU A 71 -12.95 15.67 6.05
N GLU A 72 -12.53 14.71 6.86
CA GLU A 72 -11.61 14.91 7.97
C GLU A 72 -10.35 14.04 7.78
N PHE A 73 -9.28 14.67 7.32
CA PHE A 73 -7.98 14.04 7.12
C PHE A 73 -7.18 13.94 8.44
N GLN A 74 -6.03 13.25 8.38
CA GLN A 74 -5.11 13.08 9.52
C GLN A 74 -4.80 14.40 10.24
N ASP A 75 -4.73 15.51 9.50
CA ASP A 75 -4.37 16.84 9.99
C ASP A 75 -5.43 17.38 10.97
N LYS A 76 -6.68 16.89 10.87
CA LYS A 76 -7.80 17.23 11.77
C LYS A 76 -8.03 16.14 12.83
N THR A 77 -7.84 14.86 12.47
CA THR A 77 -8.09 13.73 13.39
C THR A 77 -6.92 13.43 14.33
N GLY A 78 -5.72 13.94 14.04
CA GLY A 78 -4.48 13.66 14.79
C GLY A 78 -4.05 12.19 14.71
N THR A 79 -4.59 11.43 13.76
CA THR A 79 -4.40 9.98 13.66
C THR A 79 -3.82 9.61 12.30
N TYR A 80 -2.60 9.05 12.32
CA TYR A 80 -1.77 8.75 11.14
C TYR A 80 -1.79 7.26 10.75
N ASP A 81 -2.67 6.49 11.37
CA ASP A 81 -2.76 5.04 11.22
C ASP A 81 -4.24 4.62 11.22
N GLU A 82 -4.64 3.86 10.22
CA GLU A 82 -6.04 3.47 10.04
C GLU A 82 -6.55 2.62 11.21
N PHE A 83 -5.73 1.70 11.73
CA PHE A 83 -6.10 0.85 12.84
C PHE A 83 -6.36 1.69 14.11
N LYS A 84 -5.49 2.67 14.39
CA LYS A 84 -5.70 3.64 15.49
C LYS A 84 -6.94 4.50 15.25
N LEU A 85 -7.23 4.91 14.02
CA LEU A 85 -8.43 5.69 13.70
C LEU A 85 -9.70 4.89 14.01
N ILE A 86 -9.76 3.63 13.57
CA ILE A 86 -10.87 2.72 13.85
C ILE A 86 -11.02 2.46 15.35
N LYS A 87 -9.91 2.31 16.09
CA LYS A 87 -9.93 2.15 17.55
C LYS A 87 -10.53 3.37 18.24
N ASN A 88 -10.11 4.57 17.88
CA ASN A 88 -10.67 5.81 18.42
C ASN A 88 -12.19 5.92 18.16
N VAL A 89 -12.66 5.40 17.02
CA VAL A 89 -14.08 5.33 16.68
C VAL A 89 -14.82 4.30 17.54
N LYS A 90 -14.25 3.11 17.72
CA LYS A 90 -14.79 2.09 18.64
C LYS A 90 -14.89 2.63 20.06
N ASP A 91 -13.87 3.33 20.55
CA ASP A 91 -13.88 3.88 21.90
C ASP A 91 -15.03 4.88 22.08
N LYS A 92 -15.27 5.76 21.11
CA LYS A 92 -16.41 6.68 21.11
C LYS A 92 -17.76 5.95 21.14
N ILE A 93 -17.89 4.85 20.41
CA ILE A 93 -19.10 4.02 20.42
C ILE A 93 -19.34 3.44 21.83
N ILE A 94 -18.31 2.85 22.43
CA ILE A 94 -18.39 2.22 23.75
C ILE A 94 -18.68 3.26 24.85
N THR A 95 -18.11 4.46 24.74
CA THR A 95 -18.38 5.56 25.68
C THR A 95 -19.67 6.33 25.38
N ASN A 96 -20.46 5.90 24.39
CA ASN A 96 -21.67 6.57 23.91
C ASN A 96 -21.47 8.04 23.49
N ASP A 97 -20.27 8.40 23.01
CA ASP A 97 -20.00 9.72 22.43
C ASP A 97 -20.36 9.76 20.93
N TYR A 98 -21.65 9.82 20.65
CA TYR A 98 -22.18 9.95 19.29
C TYR A 98 -22.06 11.37 18.72
N THR A 99 -21.66 12.36 19.52
CA THR A 99 -21.61 13.77 19.11
C THR A 99 -20.55 14.03 18.05
N ARG A 100 -19.44 13.27 18.11
CA ARG A 100 -18.29 13.37 17.20
C ARG A 100 -17.93 12.03 16.55
N LEU A 101 -18.91 11.13 16.44
CA LEU A 101 -18.74 9.84 15.77
C LEU A 101 -18.81 10.04 14.25
N PRO A 102 -17.78 9.65 13.47
CA PRO A 102 -17.85 9.77 12.01
C PRO A 102 -18.96 8.87 11.45
N ASN A 103 -19.51 9.25 10.30
CA ASN A 103 -20.46 8.41 9.55
C ASN A 103 -19.73 7.39 8.68
N ILE A 104 -18.55 7.76 8.21
CA ILE A 104 -17.74 6.97 7.29
C ILE A 104 -16.31 7.01 7.82
N VAL A 105 -15.66 5.85 7.89
CA VAL A 105 -14.22 5.75 8.15
C VAL A 105 -13.58 5.04 6.97
N VAL A 106 -12.54 5.65 6.40
CA VAL A 106 -11.64 4.94 5.48
C VAL A 106 -10.64 4.17 6.31
N GLY A 107 -10.64 2.85 6.17
CA GLY A 107 -9.75 1.98 6.93
C GLY A 107 -9.68 0.58 6.34
N SER A 108 -8.67 -0.18 6.75
CA SER A 108 -8.47 -1.55 6.27
C SER A 108 -9.62 -2.52 6.57
N GLN A 109 -9.61 -3.66 5.86
CA GLN A 109 -10.55 -4.77 6.06
C GLN A 109 -10.56 -5.28 7.52
N THR A 110 -9.42 -5.22 8.21
CA THR A 110 -9.28 -5.53 9.64
C THR A 110 -10.16 -4.64 10.53
N GLY A 111 -10.38 -3.39 10.13
CA GLY A 111 -11.23 -2.45 10.86
C GLY A 111 -12.68 -2.90 11.00
N ALA A 112 -13.20 -3.63 10.02
CA ALA A 112 -14.56 -4.14 10.08
C ALA A 112 -14.77 -5.13 11.22
N TYR A 113 -13.77 -5.98 11.50
CA TYR A 113 -13.86 -6.89 12.63
C TYR A 113 -13.95 -6.12 13.96
N ILE A 114 -13.13 -5.08 14.13
CA ILE A 114 -13.12 -4.25 15.35
C ILE A 114 -14.49 -3.59 15.58
N LEU A 115 -15.11 -3.05 14.52
CA LEU A 115 -16.42 -2.40 14.61
C LEU A 115 -17.59 -3.39 14.66
N LYS A 116 -17.45 -4.59 14.10
CA LYS A 116 -18.46 -5.65 14.22
C LYS A 116 -18.69 -6.04 15.69
N GLN A 117 -17.65 -5.97 16.53
CA GLN A 117 -17.77 -6.23 17.97
C GLN A 117 -18.72 -5.27 18.69
N THR A 118 -19.06 -4.12 18.11
CA THR A 118 -19.98 -3.14 18.72
C THR A 118 -21.35 -3.10 18.06
N ASP A 119 -21.60 -3.85 16.98
CA ASP A 119 -22.87 -3.82 16.23
C ASP A 119 -23.28 -2.42 15.73
N ASN A 120 -22.29 -1.64 15.28
CA ASN A 120 -22.47 -0.27 14.74
C ASN A 120 -22.09 -0.14 13.26
N LEU A 121 -21.98 -1.24 12.52
CA LEU A 121 -21.85 -1.16 11.06
C LEU A 121 -23.22 -0.80 10.46
N LEU A 122 -23.24 0.16 9.55
CA LEU A 122 -24.48 0.55 8.87
C LEU A 122 -24.91 -0.55 7.90
N ASP A 123 -26.17 -1.00 8.00
CA ASP A 123 -26.73 -1.99 7.09
C ASP A 123 -26.98 -1.39 5.69
N LEU A 124 -26.31 -1.96 4.69
CA LEU A 124 -26.41 -1.58 3.29
C LEU A 124 -27.15 -2.61 2.41
N SER A 125 -27.69 -3.67 3.01
CA SER A 125 -28.32 -4.80 2.29
C SER A 125 -29.45 -4.41 1.34
N LYS A 126 -30.13 -3.29 1.63
CA LYS A 126 -31.25 -2.75 0.83
C LYS A 126 -30.86 -1.60 -0.11
N THR A 127 -29.56 -1.35 -0.28
CA THR A 127 -29.03 -0.24 -1.09
C THR A 127 -28.45 -0.74 -2.41
N LYS A 128 -28.01 0.18 -3.28
CA LYS A 128 -27.21 -0.16 -4.47
C LYS A 128 -25.79 -0.62 -4.12
N VAL A 129 -25.29 -0.31 -2.93
CA VAL A 129 -23.93 -0.66 -2.48
C VAL A 129 -23.98 -1.98 -1.70
N LYS A 130 -24.14 -3.08 -2.44
CA LYS A 130 -24.20 -4.45 -1.92
C LYS A 130 -23.26 -5.37 -2.70
N LYS A 131 -23.16 -6.64 -2.29
CA LYS A 131 -22.17 -7.62 -2.79
C LYS A 131 -22.11 -7.72 -4.32
N ASP A 132 -23.25 -7.63 -5.01
CA ASP A 132 -23.37 -7.75 -6.48
C ASP A 132 -22.77 -6.59 -7.28
N LEU A 133 -22.50 -5.45 -6.62
CA LEU A 133 -21.84 -4.28 -7.22
C LEU A 133 -20.34 -4.51 -7.46
N PHE A 134 -19.72 -5.42 -6.70
CA PHE A 134 -18.28 -5.66 -6.70
C PHE A 134 -17.91 -6.96 -7.43
N SER A 135 -16.64 -7.09 -7.80
CA SER A 135 -16.09 -8.32 -8.37
C SER A 135 -16.30 -9.50 -7.41
N PRO A 136 -16.68 -10.71 -7.87
CA PRO A 136 -17.03 -11.81 -6.97
C PRO A 136 -15.94 -12.19 -5.97
N LYS A 137 -14.68 -12.34 -6.39
CA LYS A 137 -13.63 -12.76 -5.45
C LYS A 137 -13.30 -11.64 -4.47
N ILE A 138 -13.23 -10.38 -4.92
CA ILE A 138 -13.10 -9.22 -4.02
C ILE A 138 -14.29 -9.13 -3.05
N ALA A 139 -15.53 -9.18 -3.53
CA ALA A 139 -16.72 -9.11 -2.68
C ALA A 139 -16.72 -10.21 -1.61
N ASN A 140 -16.19 -11.39 -1.93
CA ASN A 140 -16.04 -12.50 -0.98
C ASN A 140 -15.01 -12.22 0.12
N LEU A 141 -13.91 -11.52 -0.17
CA LEU A 141 -12.95 -11.07 0.85
C LEU A 141 -13.60 -10.11 1.86
N HIS A 142 -14.53 -9.29 1.40
CA HIS A 142 -15.20 -8.26 2.21
C HIS A 142 -16.49 -8.74 2.90
N SER A 143 -17.00 -9.92 2.53
CA SER A 143 -18.19 -10.56 3.12
C SER A 143 -17.87 -11.82 3.95
N THR A 144 -16.58 -12.16 4.07
CA THR A 144 -16.08 -13.28 4.86
C THR A 144 -15.12 -12.78 5.93
N LEU A 145 -15.40 -13.08 7.20
CA LEU A 145 -14.38 -12.93 8.24
C LEU A 145 -13.49 -14.17 8.24
N ALA A 146 -12.17 -13.98 8.15
CA ALA A 146 -11.22 -15.08 8.09
C ALA A 146 -11.45 -16.07 9.23
N GLY A 147 -11.61 -17.36 8.93
CA GLY A 147 -11.85 -18.42 9.92
C GLY A 147 -13.31 -18.79 10.20
N GLN A 148 -14.28 -17.93 9.84
CA GLN A 148 -15.71 -18.23 10.05
C GLN A 148 -16.33 -19.06 8.92
N GLY A 149 -15.68 -19.11 7.75
CA GLY A 149 -16.00 -20.02 6.64
C GLY A 149 -17.37 -19.80 5.98
N GLN A 150 -18.21 -18.92 6.52
CA GLN A 150 -19.53 -18.59 5.97
C GLN A 150 -19.41 -17.30 5.17
N GLU A 151 -19.53 -17.43 3.86
CA GLU A 151 -19.83 -16.29 3.00
C GLU A 151 -21.20 -15.76 3.38
N THR A 152 -21.30 -14.46 3.60
CA THR A 152 -22.59 -13.79 3.80
C THR A 152 -22.93 -12.95 2.58
N GLU A 153 -24.21 -12.60 2.41
CA GLU A 153 -24.61 -11.59 1.44
C GLU A 153 -24.27 -10.16 1.90
N THR A 154 -23.93 -10.00 3.19
CA THR A 154 -23.59 -8.72 3.81
C THR A 154 -22.09 -8.42 3.66
N LEU A 155 -21.77 -7.23 3.18
CA LEU A 155 -20.41 -6.70 3.22
C LEU A 155 -20.12 -6.15 4.63
N PHE A 156 -19.07 -6.62 5.28
CA PHE A 156 -18.65 -6.08 6.59
C PHE A 156 -17.89 -4.76 6.46
N ASN A 157 -17.33 -4.50 5.28
CA ASN A 157 -16.75 -3.24 4.83
C ASN A 157 -16.92 -3.17 3.32
N ILE A 158 -16.94 -1.96 2.77
CA ILE A 158 -17.16 -1.76 1.34
C ILE A 158 -15.78 -1.69 0.65
N PRO A 159 -15.51 -2.52 -0.38
CA PRO A 159 -14.31 -2.37 -1.20
C PRO A 159 -14.24 -0.96 -1.77
N PHE A 160 -13.12 -0.25 -1.59
CA PHE A 160 -13.03 1.16 -1.99
C PHE A 160 -11.84 1.43 -2.91
N ASP A 161 -10.62 1.36 -2.42
CA ASP A 161 -9.42 1.47 -3.23
C ASP A 161 -8.63 0.17 -3.19
N ASN A 162 -8.46 -0.48 -4.33
CA ASN A 162 -7.69 -1.71 -4.45
C ASN A 162 -6.46 -1.48 -5.33
N SER A 163 -5.43 -0.88 -4.72
CA SER A 163 -4.17 -0.55 -5.40
C SER A 163 -3.07 -1.54 -5.00
N ASP A 164 -2.22 -1.93 -5.95
CA ASP A 164 -1.07 -2.78 -5.64
C ASP A 164 -0.14 -2.08 -4.63
N LEU A 165 0.09 -2.69 -3.46
CA LEU A 165 1.06 -2.18 -2.47
C LEU A 165 2.50 -2.62 -2.78
N ASP A 166 2.65 -3.63 -3.63
CA ASP A 166 3.90 -4.29 -4.00
C ASP A 166 4.03 -4.41 -5.54
N ALA A 167 3.63 -3.36 -6.26
CA ALA A 167 3.87 -3.25 -7.70
C ALA A 167 5.38 -3.30 -7.99
N LEU A 168 5.77 -4.02 -9.05
CA LEU A 168 7.17 -4.20 -9.42
C LEU A 168 7.67 -3.02 -10.25
N VAL A 169 8.63 -2.27 -9.72
CA VAL A 169 9.20 -1.09 -10.37
C VAL A 169 10.67 -1.32 -10.70
N PHE A 170 11.09 -0.96 -11.90
CA PHE A 170 12.46 -1.00 -12.36
C PHE A 170 12.99 0.38 -12.71
N ASN A 171 14.26 0.61 -12.40
CA ASN A 171 15.07 1.66 -13.03
C ASN A 171 15.94 1.01 -14.12
N TYR A 172 15.61 1.28 -15.39
CA TYR A 172 16.24 0.65 -16.54
C TYR A 172 17.73 0.96 -16.68
N GLN A 173 18.17 2.15 -16.29
CA GLN A 173 19.59 2.51 -16.36
C GLN A 173 20.41 1.69 -15.38
N LEU A 174 19.89 1.51 -14.16
CA LEU A 174 20.53 0.68 -13.15
C LEU A 174 20.50 -0.80 -13.55
N LEU A 175 19.38 -1.29 -14.08
CA LEU A 175 19.30 -2.65 -14.63
C LEU A 175 20.31 -2.89 -15.74
N ASN A 176 20.43 -1.97 -16.72
CA ASN A 176 21.41 -2.10 -17.78
C ASN A 176 22.83 -2.16 -17.22
N LYS A 177 23.16 -1.28 -16.26
CA LYS A 177 24.46 -1.33 -15.57
C LYS A 177 24.70 -2.68 -14.89
N MET A 178 23.67 -3.26 -14.26
CA MET A 178 23.79 -4.60 -13.67
C MET A 178 24.08 -5.65 -14.74
N PHE A 179 23.32 -5.66 -15.84
CA PHE A 179 23.49 -6.61 -16.94
C PHE A 179 24.89 -6.51 -17.57
N ASP A 180 25.39 -5.29 -17.79
CA ASP A 180 26.74 -5.06 -18.32
C ASP A 180 27.82 -5.57 -17.37
N LEU A 181 27.70 -5.30 -16.06
CA LEU A 181 28.64 -5.81 -15.06
C LEU A 181 28.63 -7.33 -14.99
N ILE A 182 27.44 -7.96 -15.03
CA ILE A 182 27.30 -9.42 -15.02
C ILE A 182 27.95 -10.03 -16.25
N LYS A 183 27.54 -9.58 -17.45
CA LYS A 183 28.01 -10.12 -18.73
C LYS A 183 29.51 -9.96 -18.92
N ASN A 184 30.06 -8.80 -18.56
CA ASN A 184 31.49 -8.50 -18.77
C ASN A 184 32.41 -9.14 -17.71
N ASN A 185 31.86 -9.72 -16.64
CA ASN A 185 32.65 -10.28 -15.54
C ASN A 185 32.23 -11.71 -15.17
N GLY A 186 31.95 -12.52 -16.19
CA GLY A 186 31.84 -13.98 -16.12
C GLY A 186 30.43 -14.55 -15.96
N GLY A 187 29.40 -13.71 -15.86
CA GLY A 187 28.00 -14.14 -15.84
C GLY A 187 27.38 -14.22 -17.25
N GLN A 188 26.14 -14.71 -17.32
CA GLN A 188 25.38 -14.85 -18.56
C GLN A 188 24.05 -14.11 -18.48
N VAL A 189 23.85 -13.17 -19.40
CA VAL A 189 22.61 -12.40 -19.56
C VAL A 189 22.00 -12.72 -20.91
N ASP A 190 20.73 -13.11 -20.93
CA ASP A 190 20.01 -13.37 -22.17
C ASP A 190 19.65 -12.04 -22.85
N SER A 191 20.41 -11.70 -23.90
CA SER A 191 20.17 -10.48 -24.69
C SER A 191 18.82 -10.49 -25.42
N ASN A 192 18.13 -11.63 -25.49
CA ASN A 192 16.80 -11.72 -26.10
C ASN A 192 15.65 -11.48 -25.13
N ALA A 193 15.88 -11.54 -23.82
CA ALA A 193 14.86 -11.29 -22.81
C ALA A 193 14.30 -9.87 -22.92
N LYS A 194 12.99 -9.72 -22.71
CA LYS A 194 12.29 -8.45 -22.92
C LYS A 194 12.81 -7.36 -21.99
N ILE A 195 13.04 -7.68 -20.71
CA ILE A 195 13.56 -6.74 -19.72
C ILE A 195 14.99 -6.29 -20.05
N VAL A 196 15.81 -7.20 -20.59
CA VAL A 196 17.19 -6.91 -20.96
C VAL A 196 17.23 -5.96 -22.16
N LYS A 197 16.42 -6.24 -23.19
CA LYS A 197 16.26 -5.36 -24.35
C LYS A 197 15.77 -3.97 -23.96
N ALA A 198 14.71 -3.88 -23.16
CA ALA A 198 14.17 -2.60 -22.72
C ALA A 198 15.19 -1.77 -21.92
N ALA A 199 15.98 -2.41 -21.05
CA ALA A 199 17.04 -1.73 -20.30
C ALA A 199 18.17 -1.23 -21.22
N GLN A 200 18.58 -2.04 -22.20
CA GLN A 200 19.59 -1.66 -23.20
C GLN A 200 19.11 -0.51 -24.08
N GLU A 201 17.86 -0.56 -24.56
CA GLU A 201 17.24 0.52 -25.34
C GLU A 201 17.23 1.83 -24.55
N ALA A 202 16.81 1.82 -23.28
CA ALA A 202 16.86 3.01 -22.43
C ALA A 202 18.27 3.57 -22.26
N ALA A 203 19.29 2.71 -22.16
CA ALA A 203 20.68 3.13 -22.07
C ALA A 203 21.21 3.74 -23.38
N GLU A 204 20.82 3.21 -24.55
CA GLU A 204 21.16 3.79 -25.85
C GLU A 204 20.51 5.17 -26.06
N LYS A 205 19.26 5.34 -25.60
CA LYS A 205 18.53 6.61 -25.65
C LYS A 205 19.19 7.72 -24.84
N VAL A 206 19.87 7.40 -23.75
CA VAL A 206 20.71 8.35 -23.00
C VAL A 206 21.90 8.81 -23.84
N LYS A 207 22.58 7.91 -24.55
CA LYS A 207 23.76 8.25 -25.38
C LYS A 207 23.40 9.19 -26.52
N THR A 208 22.21 9.04 -27.10
CA THR A 208 21.68 9.93 -28.14
C THR A 208 21.04 11.20 -27.59
N LYS A 209 21.07 11.41 -26.26
CA LYS A 209 20.49 12.57 -25.56
C LYS A 209 19.00 12.74 -25.85
N GLU A 210 18.26 11.64 -25.99
CA GLU A 210 16.82 11.71 -26.17
C GLU A 210 16.12 12.26 -24.93
N LYS A 211 15.07 13.05 -25.17
CA LYS A 211 14.26 13.66 -24.12
C LYS A 211 13.64 12.55 -23.26
N TYR A 212 13.59 12.77 -21.94
CA TYR A 212 12.99 11.87 -20.96
C TYR A 212 13.77 10.57 -20.65
N TYR A 213 15.08 10.57 -20.87
CA TYR A 213 16.01 9.57 -20.35
C TYR A 213 17.13 10.25 -19.58
N THR A 214 17.52 9.71 -18.44
CA THR A 214 18.52 10.31 -17.56
C THR A 214 19.68 9.33 -17.34
N GLU A 215 20.92 9.77 -17.55
CA GLU A 215 22.11 8.97 -17.22
C GLU A 215 22.19 8.69 -15.71
N ILE A 216 22.81 7.58 -15.28
CA ILE A 216 23.11 7.34 -13.85
C ILE A 216 23.88 8.55 -13.28
N PRO A 217 23.41 9.20 -12.20
CA PRO A 217 24.10 10.34 -11.60
C PRO A 217 25.35 9.91 -10.83
N ASN A 218 26.38 10.76 -10.85
CA ASN A 218 27.61 10.57 -10.06
C ASN A 218 27.41 10.78 -8.55
N THR A 219 26.22 11.22 -8.14
CA THR A 219 25.78 11.43 -6.76
C THR A 219 25.21 10.16 -6.13
N THR A 220 25.29 9.00 -6.78
CA THR A 220 24.73 7.74 -6.29
C THR A 220 25.80 6.66 -6.15
N VAL A 221 25.64 5.75 -5.19
CA VAL A 221 26.60 4.64 -5.01
C VAL A 221 26.71 3.79 -6.26
N TRP A 222 25.68 3.77 -7.10
CA TRP A 222 25.69 3.08 -8.38
C TRP A 222 26.73 3.63 -9.34
N SER A 223 27.16 4.89 -9.28
CA SER A 223 28.30 5.37 -10.08
C SER A 223 29.66 4.89 -9.54
N ALA A 224 29.69 4.37 -8.32
CA ALA A 224 30.90 4.01 -7.58
C ALA A 224 31.05 2.50 -7.32
N ILE A 225 30.24 1.64 -7.95
CA ILE A 225 30.43 0.18 -7.90
C ILE A 225 31.28 -0.33 -9.06
N GLU A 226 32.10 -1.33 -8.77
CA GLU A 226 32.92 -2.08 -9.74
C GLU A 226 32.94 -3.57 -9.39
N PRO A 227 33.24 -4.48 -10.33
CA PRO A 227 33.25 -5.92 -10.06
C PRO A 227 34.41 -6.28 -9.12
N THR A 228 34.21 -7.28 -8.26
CA THR A 228 35.27 -7.78 -7.35
C THR A 228 36.41 -8.46 -8.11
N SER A 229 36.11 -9.06 -9.26
CA SER A 229 37.08 -9.69 -10.17
C SER A 229 36.47 -9.87 -11.57
N LYS A 230 37.27 -10.30 -12.56
CA LYS A 230 36.79 -10.64 -13.92
C LYS A 230 35.81 -11.82 -13.97
N MET A 231 35.70 -12.59 -12.87
CA MET A 231 34.79 -13.74 -12.75
C MET A 231 33.79 -13.55 -11.60
N ALA A 232 33.56 -12.29 -11.20
CA ALA A 232 32.70 -11.93 -10.08
C ALA A 232 31.30 -12.54 -10.16
N PHE A 233 30.76 -12.70 -11.37
CA PHE A 233 29.38 -13.16 -11.59
C PHE A 233 29.30 -14.57 -12.22
N LYS A 234 30.33 -15.40 -12.08
CA LYS A 234 30.35 -16.76 -12.65
C LYS A 234 29.20 -17.67 -12.18
N SER A 235 28.58 -17.38 -11.03
CA SER A 235 27.42 -18.10 -10.52
C SER A 235 26.13 -17.75 -11.26
N MET A 236 26.04 -16.54 -11.82
CA MET A 236 24.88 -16.03 -12.53
C MET A 236 24.85 -16.58 -13.96
N LYS A 237 24.43 -17.84 -14.10
CA LYS A 237 24.42 -18.56 -15.39
C LYS A 237 23.24 -18.22 -16.31
N LYS A 238 22.22 -17.52 -15.82
CA LYS A 238 21.08 -17.10 -16.65
C LYS A 238 20.37 -15.94 -15.99
N VAL A 239 20.47 -14.76 -16.58
CA VAL A 239 19.69 -13.58 -16.22
C VAL A 239 18.79 -13.22 -17.39
N ASP A 240 17.50 -13.47 -17.23
CA ASP A 240 16.43 -13.24 -18.22
C ASP A 240 15.14 -12.71 -17.54
N ASP A 241 14.01 -12.71 -18.26
CA ASP A 241 12.71 -12.27 -17.72
C ASP A 241 12.29 -13.07 -16.47
N SER A 242 12.57 -14.38 -16.42
CA SER A 242 12.19 -15.27 -15.30
C SER A 242 12.89 -14.93 -13.99
N THR A 243 14.04 -14.26 -14.06
CA THR A 243 14.76 -13.72 -12.90
C THR A 243 13.86 -12.81 -12.05
N PHE A 244 12.91 -12.12 -12.70
CA PHE A 244 12.07 -11.11 -12.08
C PHE A 244 10.59 -11.53 -11.93
N GLU A 245 10.28 -12.81 -12.15
CA GLU A 245 8.91 -13.34 -12.05
C GLU A 245 8.52 -13.73 -10.62
N SER A 246 9.47 -13.84 -9.68
CA SER A 246 9.18 -14.16 -8.28
C SER A 246 9.96 -13.33 -7.28
N ILE A 247 9.33 -13.06 -6.13
CA ILE A 247 9.93 -12.26 -5.05
C ILE A 247 11.23 -12.91 -4.56
N GLN A 248 11.22 -14.23 -4.36
CA GLN A 248 12.42 -14.97 -3.97
C GLN A 248 13.54 -14.80 -5.00
N SER A 249 13.26 -14.99 -6.29
CA SER A 249 14.28 -14.88 -7.34
C SER A 249 14.94 -13.50 -7.33
N ILE A 250 14.17 -12.43 -7.17
CA ILE A 250 14.70 -11.06 -7.06
C ILE A 250 15.59 -10.91 -5.82
N ARG A 251 15.19 -11.46 -4.65
CA ARG A 251 16.01 -11.40 -3.43
C ARG A 251 17.36 -12.11 -3.61
N TYR A 252 17.37 -13.28 -4.25
CA TYR A 252 18.60 -14.04 -4.53
C TYR A 252 19.48 -13.33 -5.58
N PHE A 253 18.90 -12.87 -6.68
CA PHE A 253 19.60 -12.06 -7.69
C PHE A 253 20.27 -10.83 -7.07
N SER A 254 19.55 -10.14 -6.19
CA SER A 254 20.03 -8.95 -5.50
C SER A 254 21.24 -9.24 -4.61
N LYS A 255 21.18 -10.35 -3.86
CA LYS A 255 22.28 -10.80 -3.02
C LYS A 255 23.51 -11.15 -3.86
N GLU A 256 23.34 -12.00 -4.87
CA GLU A 256 24.46 -12.41 -5.73
C GLU A 256 25.07 -11.20 -6.45
N PHE A 257 24.26 -10.22 -6.88
CA PHE A 257 24.79 -9.01 -7.51
C PHE A 257 25.63 -8.18 -6.54
N THR A 258 25.11 -7.93 -5.34
CA THR A 258 25.83 -7.18 -4.29
C THR A 258 27.12 -7.90 -3.86
N ASP A 259 27.14 -9.23 -3.86
CA ASP A 259 28.35 -10.02 -3.61
C ASP A 259 29.43 -9.84 -4.69
N GLY A 260 29.01 -9.76 -5.95
CA GLY A 260 29.90 -9.62 -7.09
C GLY A 260 30.52 -8.23 -7.24
N VAL A 261 30.09 -7.23 -6.47
CA VAL A 261 30.63 -5.85 -6.55
C VAL A 261 31.35 -5.40 -5.28
N LYS A 262 32.17 -4.37 -5.45
CA LYS A 262 32.83 -3.60 -4.38
C LYS A 262 32.73 -2.11 -4.68
N LEU A 263 32.98 -1.28 -3.66
CA LEU A 263 33.00 0.18 -3.78
C LEU A 263 34.36 0.64 -4.31
N LYS A 264 34.35 1.49 -5.33
CA LYS A 264 35.53 2.07 -5.94
C LYS A 264 35.99 3.31 -5.15
N ASP A 265 37.00 3.12 -4.30
CA ASP A 265 37.49 4.12 -3.35
C ASP A 265 37.77 5.51 -3.98
N SER A 266 38.36 5.56 -5.17
CA SER A 266 38.74 6.82 -5.83
C SER A 266 37.55 7.70 -6.25
N SER A 267 36.33 7.16 -6.27
CA SER A 267 35.12 7.89 -6.67
C SER A 267 34.29 8.39 -5.49
N LEU A 268 34.67 8.05 -4.25
CA LEU A 268 33.82 8.26 -3.09
C LEU A 268 33.88 9.71 -2.57
N THR A 269 32.70 10.31 -2.37
CA THR A 269 32.54 11.62 -1.73
C THR A 269 31.42 11.57 -0.69
N THR A 270 31.38 12.56 0.21
CA THR A 270 30.32 12.68 1.23
C THR A 270 28.94 12.94 0.62
N GLU A 271 28.88 13.38 -0.63
CA GLU A 271 27.63 13.69 -1.34
C GLU A 271 26.99 12.44 -1.98
N ILE A 272 27.74 11.33 -2.14
CA ILE A 272 27.21 10.10 -2.74
C ILE A 272 26.13 9.48 -1.86
N LEU A 273 24.95 9.27 -2.41
CA LEU A 273 23.84 8.59 -1.76
C LEU A 273 24.08 7.07 -1.69
N SER A 274 23.83 6.50 -0.51
CA SER A 274 23.71 5.05 -0.33
C SER A 274 22.59 4.48 -1.19
N GLY A 275 22.66 3.19 -1.49
CA GLY A 275 21.72 2.52 -2.38
C GLY A 275 21.59 1.03 -2.13
N SER A 276 20.68 0.40 -2.85
CA SER A 276 20.39 -1.03 -2.77
C SER A 276 20.06 -1.61 -4.13
N VAL A 277 20.22 -2.91 -4.32
CA VAL A 277 19.73 -3.56 -5.55
C VAL A 277 18.20 -3.61 -5.56
N PHE A 278 17.62 -4.07 -4.45
CA PHE A 278 16.19 -4.27 -4.28
C PHE A 278 15.66 -3.51 -3.07
N SER A 279 14.57 -2.78 -3.21
CA SER A 279 13.84 -2.20 -2.08
C SER A 279 12.42 -2.73 -1.99
N ILE A 280 11.91 -2.82 -0.76
CA ILE A 280 10.60 -3.39 -0.47
C ILE A 280 9.86 -2.44 0.46
N ASP A 281 8.91 -1.70 -0.10
CA ASP A 281 7.85 -1.05 0.67
C ASP A 281 6.89 -2.10 1.23
N TYR A 282 6.16 -1.78 2.31
CA TYR A 282 5.19 -2.70 2.91
C TYR A 282 5.74 -4.11 3.16
N TYR A 283 7.01 -4.18 3.53
CA TYR A 283 7.77 -5.43 3.64
C TYR A 283 7.18 -6.44 4.63
N ASN A 284 6.39 -6.00 5.61
CA ASN A 284 5.60 -6.88 6.46
C ASN A 284 4.46 -7.59 5.69
N GLY A 285 3.79 -6.88 4.78
CA GLY A 285 2.78 -7.43 3.89
C GLY A 285 3.38 -8.38 2.86
N VAL A 286 4.52 -8.01 2.26
CA VAL A 286 5.28 -8.88 1.35
C VAL A 286 5.76 -10.14 2.07
N PHE A 287 6.28 -10.02 3.30
CA PHE A 287 6.67 -11.17 4.11
C PHE A 287 5.47 -12.10 4.39
N TYR A 288 4.31 -11.55 4.76
CA TYR A 288 3.10 -12.37 4.93
C TYR A 288 2.59 -12.99 3.64
N LYS A 289 2.73 -12.32 2.49
CA LYS A 289 2.43 -12.87 1.17
C LYS A 289 3.28 -14.12 0.88
N GLU A 290 4.60 -14.02 1.08
CA GLU A 290 5.52 -15.16 0.91
C GLU A 290 5.33 -16.25 1.97
N LEU A 291 4.89 -15.91 3.18
CA LEU A 291 4.54 -16.93 4.17
C LEU A 291 3.27 -17.67 3.73
N ASN A 292 2.25 -16.93 3.32
CA ASN A 292 0.96 -17.47 2.89
C ASN A 292 1.08 -18.37 1.65
N SER A 293 1.99 -18.08 0.72
CA SER A 293 2.23 -18.92 -0.47
C SER A 293 2.73 -20.33 -0.12
N LYS A 294 3.38 -20.48 1.05
CA LYS A 294 3.94 -21.73 1.57
C LYS A 294 2.95 -22.58 2.37
N LEU A 295 1.80 -22.01 2.72
CA LEU A 295 0.78 -22.68 3.52
C LEU A 295 -0.25 -23.38 2.64
N ALA A 296 -0.88 -24.44 3.14
CA ALA A 296 -2.03 -25.04 2.46
C ALA A 296 -3.15 -24.00 2.24
N LYS A 297 -4.04 -24.23 1.28
CA LYS A 297 -5.08 -23.27 0.87
C LYS A 297 -6.00 -22.86 2.03
N ASP A 298 -6.27 -23.79 2.94
CA ASP A 298 -7.12 -23.65 4.14
C ASP A 298 -6.37 -23.15 5.38
N GLN A 299 -5.04 -23.09 5.34
CA GLN A 299 -4.23 -22.59 6.45
C GLN A 299 -4.10 -21.06 6.39
N VAL A 300 -4.44 -20.42 7.52
CA VAL A 300 -4.41 -18.95 7.71
C VAL A 300 -3.62 -18.61 8.97
N ILE A 301 -2.77 -17.57 8.88
CA ILE A 301 -1.86 -17.15 9.98
C ILE A 301 -2.61 -16.57 11.20
N PHE A 302 -3.69 -15.82 10.97
CA PHE A 302 -4.59 -15.30 12.00
C PHE A 302 -6.04 -15.42 11.53
N LYS A 303 -6.89 -16.06 12.32
CA LYS A 303 -8.29 -16.31 11.97
C LYS A 303 -9.20 -16.11 13.17
N LEU A 304 -10.48 -15.85 12.94
CA LEU A 304 -11.49 -15.90 13.98
C LEU A 304 -11.91 -17.34 14.26
N ASN A 305 -12.10 -17.64 15.54
CA ASN A 305 -12.83 -18.82 15.96
C ASN A 305 -14.34 -18.54 16.07
N LYS A 306 -15.09 -19.56 16.50
CA LYS A 306 -16.55 -19.51 16.63
C LYS A 306 -17.02 -18.47 17.66
N ASP A 307 -16.17 -18.13 18.61
CA ASP A 307 -16.47 -17.16 19.68
C ASP A 307 -16.06 -15.73 19.30
N ASN A 308 -15.73 -15.49 18.02
CA ASN A 308 -15.19 -14.22 17.52
C ASN A 308 -13.88 -13.79 18.19
N ASN A 309 -13.08 -14.73 18.73
CA ASN A 309 -11.73 -14.45 19.21
C ASN A 309 -10.70 -14.77 18.12
N VAL A 310 -9.54 -14.11 18.16
CA VAL A 310 -8.45 -14.35 17.20
C VAL A 310 -7.63 -15.57 17.63
N ASP A 311 -7.59 -16.59 16.77
CA ASP A 311 -6.64 -17.68 16.84
C ASP A 311 -5.30 -17.24 16.21
N TYR A 312 -4.25 -17.15 17.03
CA TYR A 312 -2.91 -16.75 16.59
C TYR A 312 -2.11 -17.94 16.05
N ASN A 313 -2.55 -18.54 14.94
CA ASN A 313 -1.92 -19.77 14.40
C ASN A 313 -0.43 -19.61 14.08
N LEU A 314 0.03 -18.41 13.69
CA LEU A 314 1.47 -18.12 13.55
C LEU A 314 2.27 -18.44 14.83
N VAL A 315 1.64 -18.32 15.99
CA VAL A 315 2.24 -18.48 17.32
C VAL A 315 1.96 -19.87 17.90
N THR A 316 0.88 -20.53 17.50
CA THR A 316 0.42 -21.80 18.11
C THR A 316 0.57 -23.02 17.20
N ASP A 317 0.51 -22.87 15.88
CA ASP A 317 0.63 -23.98 14.91
C ASP A 317 2.10 -24.24 14.56
N LYS A 318 2.56 -25.46 14.84
CA LYS A 318 3.96 -25.86 14.62
C LYS A 318 4.37 -25.83 13.14
N LYS A 319 3.49 -26.21 12.22
CA LYS A 319 3.79 -26.21 10.77
C LYS A 319 3.94 -24.78 10.27
N ILE A 320 3.08 -23.87 10.71
CA ILE A 320 3.16 -22.45 10.35
C ILE A 320 4.42 -21.82 10.95
N GLN A 321 4.75 -22.13 12.22
CA GLN A 321 6.01 -21.69 12.83
C GLN A 321 7.23 -22.14 12.03
N ASP A 322 7.26 -23.40 11.56
CA ASP A 322 8.39 -23.92 10.82
C ASP A 322 8.56 -23.21 9.46
N LYS A 323 7.44 -22.90 8.77
CA LYS A 323 7.47 -22.07 7.55
C LYS A 323 7.89 -20.62 7.83
N PHE A 324 7.46 -20.04 8.94
CA PHE A 324 7.93 -18.73 9.39
C PHE A 324 9.44 -18.74 9.64
N LYS A 325 9.98 -19.75 10.34
CA LYS A 325 11.42 -19.88 10.63
C LYS A 325 12.25 -20.00 9.35
N GLU A 326 11.78 -20.81 8.40
CA GLU A 326 12.42 -20.97 7.08
C GLU A 326 12.50 -19.63 6.35
N LEU A 327 11.37 -18.93 6.23
CA LEU A 327 11.28 -17.64 5.55
C LEU A 327 12.10 -16.55 6.27
N TRP A 328 12.04 -16.52 7.61
CA TRP A 328 12.82 -15.58 8.41
C TRP A 328 14.32 -15.73 8.19
N LYS A 329 14.81 -16.98 8.20
CA LYS A 329 16.22 -17.28 7.89
C LYS A 329 16.59 -16.83 6.49
N ASP A 330 15.68 -17.01 5.53
CA ASP A 330 15.90 -16.58 4.15
C ASP A 330 16.09 -15.05 4.06
N TYR A 331 15.18 -14.28 4.66
CA TYR A 331 15.20 -12.81 4.70
C TYR A 331 16.40 -12.21 5.44
N THR A 332 16.84 -12.84 6.53
CA THR A 332 17.85 -12.28 7.44
C THR A 332 19.27 -12.77 7.15
N ASN A 333 19.43 -13.98 6.62
CA ASN A 333 20.74 -14.61 6.43
C ASN A 333 21.01 -14.97 4.97
N ASN A 334 20.07 -15.59 4.27
CA ASN A 334 20.35 -16.14 2.95
C ASN A 334 20.42 -15.06 1.87
N THR A 335 19.60 -14.01 1.95
CA THR A 335 19.51 -12.97 0.91
C THR A 335 20.03 -11.60 1.36
N SER A 336 20.43 -11.46 2.61
CA SER A 336 20.99 -10.21 3.15
C SER A 336 22.47 -10.12 2.82
N GLN A 337 22.86 -9.08 2.08
CA GLN A 337 24.26 -8.74 1.83
C GLN A 337 24.45 -7.24 1.85
N ARG A 338 25.56 -6.80 2.44
CA ARG A 338 25.82 -5.38 2.68
C ARG A 338 27.31 -5.05 2.53
N LYS A 339 27.60 -3.98 1.81
CA LYS A 339 28.94 -3.39 1.63
C LYS A 339 28.91 -1.99 2.21
N GLU A 340 29.90 -1.67 3.05
CA GLU A 340 29.96 -0.39 3.75
C GLU A 340 31.35 0.22 3.62
N LYS A 341 31.40 1.55 3.54
CA LYS A 341 32.65 2.31 3.61
C LYS A 341 32.42 3.61 4.36
N LYS A 342 33.24 3.86 5.38
CA LYS A 342 33.32 5.15 6.03
C LYS A 342 34.10 6.12 5.13
N ILE A 343 33.48 7.25 4.81
CA ILE A 343 34.08 8.34 4.03
C ILE A 343 34.33 9.49 4.99
N GLU A 344 35.58 9.95 5.07
CA GLU A 344 35.99 11.12 5.84
C GLU A 344 36.62 12.12 4.88
N LYS A 345 35.95 13.26 4.67
CA LYS A 345 36.43 14.32 3.77
C LYS A 345 35.90 15.67 4.23
N ASP A 346 36.76 16.70 4.21
CA ASP A 346 36.41 18.09 4.57
C ASP A 346 35.70 18.22 5.93
N GLY A 347 36.16 17.44 6.93
CA GLY A 347 35.56 17.41 8.27
C GLY A 347 34.19 16.72 8.37
N LYS A 348 33.63 16.24 7.25
CA LYS A 348 32.39 15.47 7.22
C LYS A 348 32.70 13.97 7.24
N THR A 349 31.96 13.24 8.05
CA THR A 349 31.99 11.77 8.09
C THR A 349 30.65 11.23 7.61
N LYS A 350 30.69 10.25 6.70
CA LYS A 350 29.49 9.54 6.22
C LYS A 350 29.75 8.05 6.09
N ASN A 351 28.80 7.23 6.49
CA ASN A 351 28.81 5.81 6.15
C ASN A 351 28.09 5.61 4.81
N LEU A 352 28.83 5.21 3.77
CA LEU A 352 28.23 4.85 2.48
C LEU A 352 27.91 3.36 2.46
N VAL A 353 26.70 3.04 2.02
CA VAL A 353 26.16 1.68 2.03
C VAL A 353 25.70 1.29 0.62
N PHE A 354 26.07 0.07 0.21
CA PHE A 354 25.43 -0.64 -0.89
C PHE A 354 24.97 -2.02 -0.42
N GLN A 355 23.68 -2.31 -0.50
CA GLN A 355 23.10 -3.54 0.05
C GLN A 355 22.19 -4.26 -0.94
N SER A 356 21.98 -5.56 -0.72
CA SER A 356 21.12 -6.37 -1.59
C SER A 356 19.66 -5.95 -1.47
N ILE A 357 19.19 -5.81 -0.23
CA ILE A 357 17.79 -5.50 0.09
C ILE A 357 17.75 -4.30 1.04
N LYS A 358 16.81 -3.38 0.79
CA LYS A 358 16.42 -2.32 1.73
C LYS A 358 14.93 -2.39 2.03
N TYR A 359 14.58 -2.38 3.30
CA TYR A 359 13.18 -2.25 3.74
C TYR A 359 12.88 -0.78 4.02
N THR A 360 11.83 -0.25 3.41
CA THR A 360 11.45 1.16 3.48
C THR A 360 10.23 1.34 4.37
N ASP A 361 10.25 2.33 5.26
CA ASP A 361 9.21 2.55 6.27
C ASP A 361 8.17 3.62 5.88
N ARG A 362 8.25 4.16 4.65
CA ARG A 362 7.39 5.19 4.05
C ARG A 362 7.42 6.55 4.74
N VAL A 363 7.84 6.61 6.00
CA VAL A 363 7.98 7.83 6.81
C VAL A 363 9.29 8.53 6.48
N ASN A 364 10.39 7.77 6.40
CA ASN A 364 11.72 8.31 6.15
C ASN A 364 12.19 8.01 4.72
N ASP A 365 11.81 6.85 4.19
CA ASP A 365 12.19 6.37 2.86
C ASP A 365 10.99 5.73 2.16
N TRP A 366 10.79 6.02 0.87
CA TRP A 366 9.74 5.42 0.05
C TRP A 366 10.34 4.87 -1.24
N GLY A 367 10.06 3.59 -1.57
CA GLY A 367 10.68 2.88 -2.71
C GLY A 367 10.54 3.61 -4.05
N SER A 368 9.40 4.28 -4.27
CA SER A 368 9.20 5.16 -5.43
C SER A 368 10.24 6.28 -5.52
N HIS A 369 10.58 6.92 -4.40
CA HIS A 369 11.58 7.99 -4.38
C HIS A 369 12.99 7.44 -4.57
N GLU A 370 13.29 6.26 -4.04
CA GLU A 370 14.61 5.62 -4.19
C GLU A 370 14.90 5.22 -5.64
N ILE A 371 13.92 4.61 -6.31
CA ILE A 371 14.00 4.28 -7.74
C ILE A 371 14.23 5.55 -8.57
N ARG A 372 13.48 6.62 -8.26
CA ARG A 372 13.62 7.91 -8.94
C ARG A 372 15.02 8.49 -8.76
N ARG A 373 15.55 8.46 -7.54
CA ARG A 373 16.87 9.04 -7.20
C ARG A 373 18.06 8.17 -7.59
N PHE A 374 17.83 7.12 -8.39
CA PHE A 374 18.86 6.15 -8.75
C PHE A 374 19.54 5.52 -7.50
N GLN A 375 18.82 5.37 -6.39
CA GLN A 375 19.32 4.69 -5.21
C GLN A 375 19.06 3.18 -5.28
N THR A 376 17.98 2.79 -5.96
CA THR A 376 17.57 1.39 -6.09
C THR A 376 17.24 1.00 -7.52
N ALA A 377 17.62 -0.22 -7.95
CA ALA A 377 17.36 -0.73 -9.30
C ALA A 377 15.99 -1.41 -9.46
N ILE A 378 15.55 -2.13 -8.44
CA ILE A 378 14.30 -2.89 -8.41
C ILE A 378 13.54 -2.52 -7.14
N SER A 379 12.24 -2.29 -7.21
CA SER A 379 11.44 -2.00 -6.03
C SER A 379 10.10 -2.72 -6.07
N LEU A 380 9.67 -3.26 -4.92
CA LEU A 380 8.24 -3.50 -4.66
C LEU A 380 7.70 -2.25 -3.99
N ALA A 381 6.90 -1.48 -4.71
CA ALA A 381 6.40 -0.19 -4.26
C ALA A 381 4.89 -0.06 -4.53
N PRO A 382 4.17 0.79 -3.78
CA PRO A 382 2.77 1.08 -4.06
C PRO A 382 2.59 1.68 -5.46
N SER A 383 1.64 1.16 -6.23
CA SER A 383 1.34 1.65 -7.58
C SER A 383 0.99 3.14 -7.59
N VAL A 384 0.30 3.62 -6.55
CA VAL A 384 -0.04 5.04 -6.36
C VAL A 384 1.17 5.98 -6.24
N GLY A 385 2.37 5.42 -6.11
CA GLY A 385 3.65 6.13 -6.22
C GLY A 385 4.07 6.46 -7.65
N ALA A 386 3.29 6.08 -8.69
CA ALA A 386 3.64 6.27 -10.11
C ALA A 386 3.95 7.72 -10.49
N ALA A 387 3.28 8.70 -9.89
CA ALA A 387 3.56 10.13 -10.13
C ALA A 387 4.81 10.64 -9.37
N GLN A 388 5.43 9.81 -8.54
CA GLN A 388 6.56 10.16 -7.67
C GLN A 388 7.81 9.34 -7.93
N ASN A 389 7.72 8.26 -8.71
CA ASN A 389 8.86 7.43 -9.10
C ASN A 389 9.66 7.98 -10.30
N LYS A 390 9.24 9.12 -10.84
CA LYS A 390 9.89 9.85 -11.93
C LYS A 390 9.66 11.35 -11.78
N ILE A 391 10.35 12.16 -12.58
CA ILE A 391 10.21 13.61 -12.59
C ILE A 391 8.79 14.05 -12.96
N THR A 392 8.12 14.77 -12.04
CA THR A 392 6.84 15.46 -12.23
C THR A 392 6.88 16.82 -11.54
N ASN A 393 5.96 17.71 -11.86
CA ASN A 393 5.82 19.03 -11.23
C ASN A 393 5.50 18.96 -9.73
N VAL A 394 4.88 17.89 -9.24
CA VAL A 394 4.54 17.73 -7.81
C VAL A 394 5.78 17.55 -6.96
N ILE A 395 6.78 16.84 -7.48
CA ILE A 395 8.00 16.50 -6.74
C ILE A 395 9.18 17.44 -7.05
N ARG A 396 9.04 18.31 -8.06
CA ARG A 396 10.10 19.23 -8.49
C ARG A 396 10.26 20.35 -7.44
N PRO A 397 11.39 20.42 -6.71
CA PRO A 397 11.66 21.54 -5.82
C PRO A 397 11.90 22.81 -6.63
N LYS A 398 11.65 23.97 -6.01
CA LYS A 398 11.84 25.28 -6.66
C LYS A 398 13.32 25.63 -6.87
N ASP A 399 14.21 25.17 -5.98
CA ASP A 399 15.57 25.70 -5.85
C ASP A 399 16.69 24.63 -5.95
N ASP A 400 16.46 23.49 -6.61
CA ASP A 400 17.51 22.49 -6.87
C ASP A 400 17.92 22.47 -8.37
N PRO A 401 19.06 23.10 -8.73
CA PRO A 401 19.53 23.14 -10.12
C PRO A 401 19.96 21.78 -10.66
N ASN A 402 20.21 20.79 -9.79
CA ASN A 402 20.63 19.45 -10.17
C ASN A 402 19.49 18.43 -10.16
N PHE A 403 18.26 18.87 -9.91
CA PHE A 403 17.10 17.99 -9.76
C PHE A 403 16.93 17.06 -10.99
N GLU A 404 16.97 17.63 -12.19
CA GLU A 404 16.80 16.86 -13.43
C GLU A 404 17.92 15.84 -13.65
N ARG A 405 19.16 16.20 -13.28
CA ARG A 405 20.31 15.30 -13.43
C ARG A 405 20.28 14.15 -12.43
N ASN A 406 19.71 14.38 -11.25
CA ASN A 406 19.72 13.44 -10.12
C ASN A 406 18.46 12.56 -10.04
N ASN A 407 17.48 12.75 -10.92
CA ASN A 407 16.21 12.03 -10.87
C ASN A 407 15.84 11.41 -12.23
N ALA A 408 15.21 10.25 -12.16
CA ALA A 408 14.81 9.46 -13.32
C ALA A 408 13.62 10.12 -14.05
N ASN A 409 13.65 10.07 -15.38
CA ASN A 409 12.55 10.46 -16.24
C ASN A 409 11.64 9.26 -16.59
N SER A 410 10.57 9.47 -17.35
CA SER A 410 9.65 8.38 -17.72
C SER A 410 10.28 7.27 -18.54
N GLY A 411 11.25 7.58 -19.40
CA GLY A 411 11.94 6.56 -20.20
C GLY A 411 12.82 5.62 -19.37
N ASP A 412 13.17 6.02 -18.15
CA ASP A 412 14.03 5.23 -17.27
C ASP A 412 13.24 4.27 -16.38
N ILE A 413 11.93 4.45 -16.23
CA ILE A 413 11.13 3.77 -15.21
C ILE A 413 10.04 2.92 -15.82
N LEU A 414 10.05 1.64 -15.47
CA LEU A 414 8.94 0.71 -15.73
C LEU A 414 8.26 0.35 -14.42
N MET A 415 6.94 0.44 -14.39
CA MET A 415 6.11 -0.12 -13.33
C MET A 415 5.25 -1.22 -13.93
N LYS A 416 5.31 -2.40 -13.32
CA LYS A 416 4.48 -3.56 -13.61
C LYS A 416 3.55 -3.82 -12.42
N GLN A 417 2.52 -4.61 -12.68
CA GLN A 417 1.62 -5.14 -11.67
C GLN A 417 2.35 -5.89 -10.54
N GLN A 418 1.67 -6.18 -9.43
CA GLN A 418 2.25 -6.93 -8.31
C GLN A 418 2.77 -8.31 -8.71
N ILE A 419 3.81 -8.78 -8.02
CA ILE A 419 4.32 -10.15 -8.22
C ILE A 419 3.43 -11.13 -7.45
N LEU A 420 2.64 -11.93 -8.17
CA LEU A 420 1.78 -12.95 -7.54
C LEU A 420 2.55 -14.19 -7.06
N VAL A 421 3.70 -14.47 -7.68
CA VAL A 421 4.52 -15.65 -7.39
C VAL A 421 5.60 -15.29 -6.35
N SER A 422 5.50 -15.88 -5.15
CA SER A 422 6.55 -15.70 -4.14
C SER A 422 7.79 -16.54 -4.46
N LYS A 423 7.57 -17.79 -4.88
CA LYS A 423 8.59 -18.74 -5.35
C LYS A 423 7.97 -19.65 -6.42
N THR A 424 8.74 -20.00 -7.44
CA THR A 424 8.31 -20.93 -8.49
C THR A 424 7.82 -22.26 -7.90
N GLY A 425 6.61 -22.67 -8.27
CA GLY A 425 5.95 -23.88 -7.77
C GLY A 425 5.14 -23.70 -6.49
N GLU A 426 5.16 -22.52 -5.85
CA GLU A 426 4.28 -22.19 -4.72
C GLU A 426 2.96 -21.56 -5.17
N GLN A 427 2.02 -21.38 -4.22
CA GLN A 427 0.72 -20.75 -4.51
C GLN A 427 0.90 -19.29 -4.96
N LYS A 428 0.10 -18.87 -5.94
CA LYS A 428 0.02 -17.48 -6.37
C LYS A 428 -0.89 -16.72 -5.42
N ILE A 429 -0.34 -15.70 -4.77
CA ILE A 429 -1.08 -14.91 -3.78
C ILE A 429 -1.34 -13.53 -4.36
N PHE A 430 -2.61 -13.16 -4.48
CA PHE A 430 -3.03 -11.78 -4.64
C PHE A 430 -3.08 -11.12 -3.26
N SER A 431 -2.38 -10.01 -3.12
CA SER A 431 -2.45 -9.17 -1.93
C SER A 431 -3.33 -7.98 -2.25
N GLU A 432 -4.52 -7.94 -1.67
CA GLU A 432 -5.36 -6.75 -1.72
C GLU A 432 -4.68 -5.61 -0.98
N GLY A 433 -4.55 -4.48 -1.67
CA GLY A 433 -4.00 -3.27 -1.14
C GLY A 433 -5.03 -2.16 -1.00
N GLY A 434 -4.58 -1.01 -0.52
CA GLY A 434 -5.44 0.14 -0.26
C GLY A 434 -6.33 -0.03 0.98
N SER A 435 -7.49 0.61 0.94
CA SER A 435 -8.38 0.85 2.07
C SER A 435 -9.81 0.39 1.72
N SER A 436 -10.62 0.21 2.76
CA SER A 436 -12.05 -0.06 2.65
C SER A 436 -12.84 1.11 3.24
N ILE A 437 -14.12 1.18 2.89
CA ILE A 437 -15.07 2.09 3.52
C ILE A 437 -15.84 1.35 4.62
N LEU A 438 -15.83 1.92 5.82
CA LEU A 438 -16.58 1.47 6.98
C LEU A 438 -17.72 2.46 7.25
N PRO A 439 -18.95 2.16 6.80
CA PRO A 439 -20.11 3.00 7.11
C PRO A 439 -20.59 2.66 8.54
N ILE A 440 -20.81 3.70 9.34
CA ILE A 440 -21.12 3.58 10.77
C ILE A 440 -22.55 3.98 11.02
N ASP A 441 -23.30 3.12 11.70
CA ASP A 441 -24.60 3.48 12.27
C ASP A 441 -24.38 4.36 13.51
N ILE A 442 -24.55 5.66 13.30
CA ILE A 442 -24.43 6.68 14.35
C ILE A 442 -25.75 6.90 15.12
N LYS A 443 -26.74 6.01 14.96
CA LYS A 443 -28.07 6.05 15.59
C LYS A 443 -28.84 7.34 15.26
N ASN A 444 -28.60 7.92 14.08
CA ASN A 444 -29.33 9.06 13.53
C ASN A 444 -29.83 8.74 12.12
N SER A 445 -31.15 8.55 11.96
CA SER A 445 -31.76 8.13 10.70
C SER A 445 -31.46 9.09 9.53
N ARG A 446 -31.56 10.41 9.74
CA ARG A 446 -31.28 11.41 8.69
C ARG A 446 -29.84 11.30 8.19
N LEU A 447 -28.88 11.25 9.11
CA LEU A 447 -27.46 11.17 8.76
C LEU A 447 -27.07 9.81 8.16
N ASN A 448 -27.70 8.72 8.61
CA ASN A 448 -27.52 7.40 8.01
C ASN A 448 -28.06 7.36 6.57
N GLN A 449 -29.24 7.94 6.30
CA GLN A 449 -29.77 8.06 4.94
C GLN A 449 -28.90 8.95 4.05
N GLY A 450 -28.41 10.09 4.58
CA GLY A 450 -27.46 10.93 3.87
C GLY A 450 -26.13 10.21 3.55
N THR A 451 -25.68 9.33 4.46
CA THR A 451 -24.50 8.47 4.26
C THR A 451 -24.74 7.47 3.12
N ILE A 452 -25.88 6.79 3.12
CA ILE A 452 -26.28 5.86 2.04
C ILE A 452 -26.33 6.59 0.70
N LYS A 453 -26.99 7.74 0.63
CA LYS A 453 -27.09 8.54 -0.60
C LYS A 453 -25.72 8.92 -1.16
N PHE A 454 -24.82 9.39 -0.30
CA PHE A 454 -23.46 9.73 -0.71
C PHE A 454 -22.69 8.50 -1.24
N LEU A 455 -22.77 7.36 -0.56
CA LEU A 455 -22.10 6.14 -0.97
C LEU A 455 -22.68 5.59 -2.29
N GLU A 456 -23.99 5.57 -2.46
CA GLU A 456 -24.62 5.16 -3.72
C GLU A 456 -24.15 6.03 -4.88
N TRP A 457 -24.11 7.36 -4.69
CA TRP A 457 -23.56 8.27 -5.70
C TRP A 457 -22.08 8.03 -5.94
N LEU A 458 -21.26 7.90 -4.88
CA LEU A 458 -19.81 7.72 -5.01
C LEU A 458 -19.46 6.50 -5.88
N TYR A 459 -20.17 5.38 -5.69
CA TYR A 459 -19.89 4.13 -6.40
C TYR A 459 -20.60 3.99 -7.75
N THR A 460 -21.82 4.53 -7.91
CA THR A 460 -22.65 4.28 -9.10
C THR A 460 -22.92 5.52 -9.94
N GLY A 461 -22.55 6.69 -9.43
CA GLY A 461 -22.82 7.97 -10.05
C GLY A 461 -21.73 8.46 -11.01
N GLU A 462 -22.06 9.58 -11.61
CA GLU A 462 -21.20 10.35 -12.50
C GLU A 462 -20.98 11.75 -11.93
N ASN A 463 -19.96 12.43 -12.45
CA ASN A 463 -19.68 13.83 -12.17
C ASN A 463 -19.31 14.57 -13.47
N GLU A 464 -19.22 15.90 -13.36
CA GLU A 464 -18.86 16.80 -14.47
C GLU A 464 -17.71 17.74 -14.05
N ILE A 465 -16.78 17.24 -13.21
CA ILE A 465 -15.71 18.06 -12.60
C ILE A 465 -14.73 18.57 -13.67
N VAL A 466 -14.38 17.72 -14.64
CA VAL A 466 -13.41 18.07 -15.69
C VAL A 466 -14.14 18.58 -16.92
N SER A 467 -13.98 19.88 -17.20
CA SER A 467 -14.49 20.53 -18.42
C SER A 467 -15.99 20.36 -18.68
N LYS A 468 -16.79 20.14 -17.63
CA LYS A 468 -18.23 19.81 -17.71
C LYS A 468 -18.56 18.55 -18.52
N ILE A 469 -17.59 17.66 -18.70
CA ILE A 469 -17.79 16.37 -19.38
C ILE A 469 -18.20 15.35 -18.33
N LYS A 470 -19.28 14.62 -18.60
CA LYS A 470 -19.73 13.52 -17.75
C LYS A 470 -18.67 12.42 -17.70
N GLU A 471 -18.35 11.99 -16.48
CA GLU A 471 -17.39 10.93 -16.21
C GLU A 471 -17.83 10.12 -14.99
N GLU A 472 -17.70 8.79 -15.04
CA GLU A 472 -17.97 7.95 -13.88
C GLU A 472 -17.00 8.28 -12.73
N ASN A 473 -17.51 8.28 -11.49
CA ASN A 473 -16.72 8.68 -10.32
C ASN A 473 -15.44 7.84 -10.12
N TRP A 474 -15.48 6.56 -10.47
CA TRP A 474 -14.31 5.67 -10.37
C TRP A 474 -13.19 6.07 -11.35
N ILE A 475 -13.52 6.64 -12.51
CA ILE A 475 -12.53 7.14 -13.48
C ILE A 475 -11.89 8.42 -12.94
N THR A 476 -12.70 9.33 -12.38
CA THR A 476 -12.18 10.54 -11.73
C THR A 476 -11.26 10.18 -10.56
N LEU A 477 -11.63 9.17 -9.76
CA LEU A 477 -10.77 8.62 -8.71
C LEU A 477 -9.43 8.14 -9.31
N ALA A 478 -9.46 7.26 -10.31
CA ALA A 478 -8.27 6.73 -10.96
C ALA A 478 -7.35 7.82 -11.52
N LYS A 479 -7.92 8.79 -12.24
CA LYS A 479 -7.18 9.89 -12.87
C LYS A 479 -6.53 10.83 -11.85
N ASN A 480 -7.20 11.12 -10.74
CA ASN A 480 -6.74 12.12 -9.79
C ASN A 480 -5.86 11.54 -8.66
N SER A 481 -5.91 10.22 -8.45
CA SER A 481 -5.24 9.59 -7.31
C SER A 481 -4.48 8.29 -7.61
N GLY A 482 -4.73 7.66 -8.75
CA GLY A 482 -4.19 6.35 -9.10
C GLY A 482 -4.89 5.16 -8.43
N TYR A 483 -5.89 5.40 -7.58
CA TYR A 483 -6.70 4.36 -6.95
C TYR A 483 -7.81 3.86 -7.88
N ILE A 484 -8.13 2.56 -7.77
CA ILE A 484 -9.19 1.93 -8.55
C ILE A 484 -10.26 1.35 -7.62
N MET A 485 -11.52 1.62 -7.94
CA MET A 485 -12.65 0.96 -7.27
C MET A 485 -12.89 -0.41 -7.91
N PRO A 486 -12.89 -1.52 -7.14
CA PRO A 486 -13.06 -2.87 -7.68
C PRO A 486 -14.54 -3.20 -7.96
N LEU A 487 -15.17 -2.36 -8.79
CA LEU A 487 -16.54 -2.56 -9.22
C LEU A 487 -16.61 -3.73 -10.21
N ARG A 488 -17.74 -4.45 -10.20
CA ARG A 488 -17.99 -5.52 -11.17
C ARG A 488 -17.96 -5.01 -12.60
N SER A 489 -18.48 -3.81 -12.86
CA SER A 489 -18.44 -3.17 -14.18
C SER A 489 -17.01 -2.80 -14.63
N VAL A 490 -16.07 -2.65 -13.71
CA VAL A 490 -14.68 -2.28 -13.98
C VAL A 490 -13.81 -3.52 -14.23
N SER A 491 -14.11 -4.61 -13.53
CA SER A 491 -13.31 -5.85 -13.47
C SER A 491 -13.91 -7.04 -14.22
N LYS A 492 -15.07 -6.87 -14.88
CA LYS A 492 -15.67 -7.93 -15.70
C LYS A 492 -15.05 -7.94 -17.10
N GLY A 493 -14.42 -9.05 -17.47
CA GLY A 493 -13.74 -9.20 -18.76
C GLY A 493 -12.51 -8.31 -18.82
N GLU A 494 -12.52 -7.27 -19.66
CA GLU A 494 -11.44 -6.27 -19.74
C GLU A 494 -11.97 -4.83 -19.97
N GLU A 495 -13.29 -4.60 -19.82
CA GLU A 495 -13.92 -3.35 -20.27
C GLU A 495 -13.40 -2.12 -19.51
N GLY A 496 -13.30 -2.19 -18.18
CA GLY A 496 -12.72 -1.11 -17.38
C GLY A 496 -11.26 -0.84 -17.72
N LEU A 497 -10.48 -1.90 -17.98
CA LEU A 497 -9.07 -1.78 -18.37
C LEU A 497 -8.94 -1.10 -19.73
N LYS A 498 -9.78 -1.47 -20.70
CA LYS A 498 -9.84 -0.82 -22.01
C LYS A 498 -10.19 0.66 -21.87
N LYS A 499 -11.22 1.03 -21.11
CA LYS A 499 -11.61 2.43 -20.86
C LYS A 499 -10.47 3.28 -20.29
N ILE A 500 -9.73 2.74 -19.31
CA ILE A 500 -8.60 3.46 -18.70
C ILE A 500 -7.42 3.55 -19.67
N ARG A 501 -7.10 2.48 -20.43
CA ARG A 501 -6.05 2.50 -21.45
C ARG A 501 -6.34 3.51 -22.55
N GLU A 502 -7.56 3.59 -23.05
CA GLU A 502 -7.97 4.59 -24.05
C GLU A 502 -7.76 6.03 -23.53
N LYS A 503 -8.09 6.30 -22.26
CA LYS A 503 -7.83 7.59 -21.62
C LYS A 503 -6.33 7.85 -21.46
N TYR A 504 -5.55 6.85 -21.05
CA TYR A 504 -4.10 6.94 -20.95
C TYR A 504 -3.46 7.27 -22.32
N GLU A 505 -3.83 6.54 -23.36
CA GLU A 505 -3.31 6.73 -24.73
C GLU A 505 -3.71 8.10 -25.30
N SER A 506 -4.96 8.51 -25.12
CA SER A 506 -5.44 9.83 -25.53
C SER A 506 -4.65 10.96 -24.85
N LEU A 507 -4.42 10.83 -23.55
CA LEU A 507 -3.67 11.82 -22.77
C LEU A 507 -2.18 11.82 -23.13
N ASN A 508 -1.59 10.64 -23.36
CA ASN A 508 -0.20 10.54 -23.80
C ASN A 508 -0.02 11.18 -25.19
N LYS A 509 -0.92 10.90 -26.14
CA LYS A 509 -0.91 11.53 -27.46
C LYS A 509 -1.00 13.05 -27.36
N LYS A 510 -1.93 13.57 -26.54
CA LYS A 510 -2.05 15.02 -26.29
C LYS A 510 -0.73 15.62 -25.79
N LEU A 511 -0.09 14.97 -24.81
CA LEU A 511 1.17 15.44 -24.22
C LEU A 511 2.35 15.35 -25.20
N ASP A 512 2.36 14.38 -26.11
CA ASP A 512 3.41 14.22 -27.12
C ASP A 512 3.22 15.19 -28.32
N GLU A 513 1.98 15.61 -28.61
CA GLU A 513 1.68 16.65 -29.60
C GLU A 513 2.11 18.05 -29.14
N GLU A 514 2.19 18.30 -27.83
CA GLU A 514 2.74 19.53 -27.22
C GLU A 514 4.29 19.56 -27.25
N LYS A 515 4.90 19.32 -28.43
CA LYS A 515 6.35 19.06 -28.62
C LYS A 515 7.29 20.07 -27.96
N ASP A 516 6.91 21.35 -27.94
CA ASP A 516 7.72 22.45 -27.38
C ASP A 516 7.57 22.63 -25.86
N LYS A 517 6.67 21.87 -25.20
CA LYS A 517 6.46 21.93 -23.77
C LYS A 517 7.16 20.78 -23.05
N ASP A 518 7.68 21.07 -21.87
CA ASP A 518 8.15 20.05 -20.95
C ASP A 518 6.95 19.38 -20.28
N LYS A 519 6.56 18.19 -20.77
CA LYS A 519 5.37 17.48 -20.26
C LYS A 519 5.42 17.22 -18.76
N THR A 520 6.63 17.10 -18.21
CA THR A 520 6.83 16.88 -16.77
C THR A 520 6.31 18.03 -15.90
N LYS A 521 6.10 19.22 -16.49
CA LYS A 521 5.52 20.39 -15.81
C LYS A 521 3.99 20.43 -15.81
N SER A 522 3.32 19.55 -16.56
CA SER A 522 1.87 19.55 -16.78
C SER A 522 1.10 18.77 -15.71
N THR A 523 -0.08 19.25 -15.32
CA THR A 523 -1.03 18.49 -14.49
C THR A 523 -1.57 17.26 -15.21
N ASP A 524 -1.71 17.33 -16.54
CA ASP A 524 -2.12 16.19 -17.36
C ASP A 524 -1.10 15.06 -17.30
N TYR A 525 0.17 15.39 -17.11
CA TYR A 525 1.20 14.37 -16.93
C TYR A 525 1.12 13.68 -15.55
N ILE A 526 0.64 14.36 -14.50
CA ILE A 526 0.30 13.71 -13.23
C ILE A 526 -0.84 12.71 -13.47
N ALA A 527 -1.91 13.14 -14.15
CA ALA A 527 -3.06 12.30 -14.48
C ALA A 527 -2.65 11.09 -15.31
N LEU A 528 -1.74 11.24 -16.28
CA LEU A 528 -1.18 10.12 -17.06
C LEU A 528 -0.52 9.07 -16.16
N ASN A 529 0.30 9.50 -15.19
CA ASN A 529 0.97 8.59 -14.27
C ASN A 529 0.00 7.94 -13.28
N ASN A 530 -1.03 8.65 -12.84
CA ASN A 530 -2.10 8.09 -12.01
C ASN A 530 -2.91 7.03 -12.79
N LEU A 531 -3.19 7.27 -14.08
CA LEU A 531 -3.83 6.26 -14.94
C LEU A 531 -2.93 5.03 -15.09
N GLN A 532 -1.60 5.17 -15.22
CA GLN A 532 -0.68 4.03 -15.19
C GLN A 532 -0.80 3.21 -13.90
N SER A 533 -0.90 3.87 -12.74
CA SER A 533 -1.14 3.21 -11.44
C SER A 533 -2.45 2.41 -11.43
N ALA A 534 -3.52 3.00 -11.98
CA ALA A 534 -4.82 2.35 -12.08
C ALA A 534 -4.78 1.14 -13.04
N ILE A 535 -4.06 1.26 -14.17
CA ILE A 535 -3.87 0.17 -15.14
C ILE A 535 -3.21 -1.03 -14.46
N VAL A 536 -2.05 -0.84 -13.80
CA VAL A 536 -1.31 -1.97 -13.21
C VAL A 536 -2.10 -2.65 -12.08
N SER A 537 -2.81 -1.87 -11.27
CA SER A 537 -3.63 -2.42 -10.19
C SER A 537 -4.85 -3.18 -10.74
N LEU A 538 -5.45 -2.68 -11.83
CA LEU A 538 -6.56 -3.36 -12.49
C LEU A 538 -6.12 -4.63 -13.21
N GLU A 539 -4.92 -4.67 -13.78
CA GLU A 539 -4.32 -5.90 -14.32
C GLU A 539 -4.18 -6.97 -13.22
N SER A 540 -3.70 -6.61 -12.03
CA SER A 540 -3.64 -7.50 -10.87
C SER A 540 -5.02 -8.01 -10.42
N ILE A 541 -6.01 -7.12 -10.34
CA ILE A 541 -7.39 -7.49 -9.98
C ILE A 541 -7.97 -8.46 -11.02
N LEU A 542 -7.76 -8.19 -12.31
CA LEU A 542 -8.24 -9.06 -13.38
C LEU A 542 -7.57 -10.43 -13.34
N GLU A 543 -6.27 -10.50 -13.06
CA GLU A 543 -5.60 -11.78 -12.85
C GLU A 543 -6.19 -12.55 -11.67
N PHE A 544 -6.45 -11.87 -10.56
CA PHE A 544 -7.10 -12.49 -9.40
C PHE A 544 -8.50 -13.01 -9.74
N GLU A 545 -9.34 -12.19 -10.38
CA GLU A 545 -10.72 -12.56 -10.69
C GLU A 545 -10.82 -13.67 -11.75
N THR A 546 -9.92 -13.70 -12.74
CA THR A 546 -10.04 -14.60 -13.89
C THR A 546 -9.23 -15.89 -13.78
N LYS A 547 -8.16 -15.94 -12.97
CA LYS A 547 -7.32 -17.14 -12.82
C LYS A 547 -7.64 -17.89 -11.53
N ASP A 548 -7.94 -19.18 -11.64
CA ASP A 548 -8.32 -20.01 -10.49
C ASP A 548 -7.14 -20.37 -9.56
N ASP A 549 -5.92 -20.33 -10.09
CA ASP A 549 -4.69 -20.62 -9.34
C ASP A 549 -4.18 -19.42 -8.53
N VAL A 550 -4.78 -18.24 -8.70
CA VAL A 550 -4.50 -17.03 -7.92
C VAL A 550 -5.53 -16.92 -6.79
N ILE A 551 -5.05 -16.87 -5.56
CA ILE A 551 -5.89 -16.79 -4.35
C ILE A 551 -5.50 -15.59 -3.49
N ALA A 552 -6.42 -15.12 -2.67
CA ALA A 552 -6.14 -14.18 -1.59
C ALA A 552 -6.38 -14.87 -0.25
N LYS A 553 -5.52 -14.62 0.74
CA LYS A 553 -5.67 -15.16 2.09
C LYS A 553 -5.98 -14.02 3.06
N ALA A 554 -7.28 -13.77 3.25
CA ALA A 554 -7.74 -12.84 4.27
C ALA A 554 -7.21 -13.26 5.64
N SER A 555 -6.76 -12.29 6.42
CA SER A 555 -6.27 -12.49 7.78
C SER A 555 -6.92 -11.48 8.69
N VAL A 556 -7.36 -11.92 9.86
CA VAL A 556 -7.94 -11.01 10.86
C VAL A 556 -6.82 -10.30 11.62
N GLY A 557 -7.08 -9.05 12.03
CA GLY A 557 -6.18 -8.31 12.90
C GLY A 557 -6.85 -7.73 14.15
N ASP A 558 -6.07 -7.63 15.20
CA ASP A 558 -6.36 -6.95 16.46
C ASP A 558 -5.07 -6.28 17.00
N GLU A 559 -5.08 -5.79 18.23
CA GLU A 559 -3.90 -5.16 18.83
C GLU A 559 -2.72 -6.14 18.93
N LYS A 560 -2.99 -7.41 19.24
CA LYS A 560 -1.95 -8.44 19.40
C LYS A 560 -1.32 -8.81 18.06
N THR A 561 -2.11 -8.97 16.99
CA THR A 561 -1.56 -9.18 15.64
C THR A 561 -0.78 -7.95 15.16
N ALA A 562 -1.22 -6.74 15.50
CA ALA A 562 -0.49 -5.51 15.17
C ALA A 562 0.86 -5.44 15.91
N GLN A 563 0.90 -5.83 17.18
CA GLN A 563 2.16 -5.92 17.95
C GLN A 563 3.10 -7.00 17.40
N ILE A 564 2.58 -8.19 17.05
CA ILE A 564 3.35 -9.26 16.39
C ILE A 564 3.95 -8.75 15.08
N THR A 565 3.12 -8.09 14.26
CA THR A 565 3.54 -7.55 12.96
C THR A 565 4.64 -6.50 13.12
N ARG A 566 4.44 -5.52 14.02
CA ARG A 566 5.46 -4.52 14.35
C ARG A 566 6.75 -5.13 14.87
N ALA A 567 6.67 -6.24 15.60
CA ALA A 567 7.84 -6.87 16.20
C ALA A 567 8.80 -7.45 15.17
N PHE A 568 8.34 -8.24 14.18
CA PHE A 568 9.26 -8.72 13.13
C PHE A 568 9.57 -7.64 12.10
N ALA A 569 8.61 -6.74 11.83
CA ALA A 569 8.82 -5.66 10.89
C ALA A 569 9.95 -4.72 11.35
N GLY A 570 9.98 -4.36 12.64
CA GLY A 570 11.04 -3.55 13.22
C GLY A 570 12.42 -4.19 13.10
N GLU A 571 12.52 -5.52 13.21
CA GLU A 571 13.78 -6.25 13.02
C GLU A 571 14.22 -6.24 11.55
N LEU A 572 13.30 -6.44 10.60
CA LEU A 572 13.60 -6.34 9.16
C LEU A 572 14.07 -4.94 8.80
N PHE A 573 13.33 -3.90 9.19
CA PHE A 573 13.73 -2.52 8.91
C PHE A 573 15.06 -2.16 9.57
N GLY A 574 15.24 -2.54 10.84
CA GLY A 574 16.44 -2.23 11.61
C GLY A 574 17.73 -2.76 10.98
N GLN A 575 17.72 -3.97 10.41
CA GLN A 575 18.93 -4.56 9.79
C GLN A 575 19.36 -3.85 8.49
N THR A 576 18.47 -3.13 7.82
CA THR A 576 18.79 -2.46 6.54
C THR A 576 18.99 -0.95 6.65
N LYS A 577 18.94 -0.38 7.88
CA LYS A 577 19.21 1.04 8.09
C LYS A 577 20.61 1.41 7.59
N ASN A 578 20.74 2.55 6.90
CA ASN A 578 22.04 3.03 6.45
C ASN A 578 22.96 3.31 7.64
N ASP A 579 22.42 4.02 8.64
CA ASP A 579 23.11 4.35 9.88
C ASP A 579 22.65 3.44 11.01
N SER A 580 23.62 2.88 11.74
CA SER A 580 23.38 2.01 12.91
C SER A 580 22.44 0.82 12.64
N PRO A 581 22.79 -0.09 11.70
CA PRO A 581 21.99 -1.29 11.45
C PRO A 581 21.95 -2.20 12.68
N THR A 582 20.80 -2.82 12.94
CA THR A 582 20.63 -3.78 14.05
C THR A 582 20.78 -5.21 13.56
N LYS A 583 21.41 -6.07 14.37
CA LYS A 583 21.39 -7.51 14.10
C LYS A 583 19.97 -8.05 14.35
N PRO A 584 19.33 -8.71 13.37
CA PRO A 584 17.99 -9.24 13.57
C PRO A 584 18.01 -10.38 14.58
N LYS A 585 16.98 -10.48 15.42
CA LYS A 585 16.76 -11.62 16.30
C LYS A 585 16.57 -12.92 15.53
N SER A 586 16.86 -14.05 16.18
CA SER A 586 16.50 -15.37 15.65
C SER A 586 14.98 -15.54 15.59
N ALA A 587 14.53 -16.45 14.72
CA ALA A 587 13.10 -16.75 14.60
C ALA A 587 12.51 -17.30 15.92
N ASP A 588 13.29 -18.06 16.70
CA ASP A 588 12.85 -18.59 17.99
C ASP A 588 12.66 -17.49 19.04
N GLU A 589 13.54 -16.49 19.07
CA GLU A 589 13.39 -15.31 19.93
C GLU A 589 12.15 -14.50 19.55
N LEU A 590 11.87 -14.35 18.25
CA LEU A 590 10.65 -13.70 17.77
C LEU A 590 9.39 -14.47 18.17
N LEU A 591 9.35 -15.78 17.94
CA LEU A 591 8.21 -16.60 18.34
C LEU A 591 8.00 -16.58 19.86
N ALA A 592 9.08 -16.57 20.66
CA ALA A 592 8.98 -16.41 22.12
C ALA A 592 8.40 -15.04 22.50
N ARG A 593 8.78 -13.96 21.79
CA ARG A 593 8.18 -12.64 21.96
C ARG A 593 6.70 -12.63 21.56
N PHE A 594 6.33 -13.29 20.47
CA PHE A 594 4.92 -13.37 20.04
C PHE A 594 4.07 -14.12 21.08
N LYS A 595 4.60 -15.19 21.67
CA LYS A 595 3.95 -15.90 22.78
C LYS A 595 3.69 -14.99 23.98
N LYS A 596 4.63 -14.08 24.32
CA LYS A 596 4.41 -13.10 25.38
C LYS A 596 3.27 -12.14 25.03
N ILE A 597 3.30 -11.56 23.83
CA ILE A 597 2.26 -10.65 23.32
C ILE A 597 0.86 -11.26 23.43
N ILE A 598 0.68 -12.51 23.00
CA ILE A 598 -0.65 -13.13 23.04
C ILE A 598 -1.14 -13.44 24.47
N ASN A 599 -0.22 -13.56 25.42
CA ASN A 599 -0.50 -13.85 26.83
C ASN A 599 -0.62 -12.60 27.71
N GLU A 600 -0.31 -11.42 27.19
CA GLU A 600 -0.56 -10.14 27.88
C GLU A 600 -2.08 -9.93 28.04
N LYS A 601 -2.48 -9.51 29.25
CA LYS A 601 -3.87 -9.29 29.65
C LYS A 601 -4.35 -7.90 29.28
#